data_AF-A2DL48-F1
#
_entry.id   AF-A2DL48-F1
#
_cell.length_a   1.000
_cell.length_b   1.000
_cell.length_c   1.000
_cell.angle_alpha   90.00
_cell.angle_beta   90.00
_cell.angle_gamma   90.00
#
_symmetry.space_group_name_H-M   'P 1'
#
loop_
_entity.id
_entity.type
_entity.pdbx_description
1 polymer ?
#
loop_
_entity_poly.entity_id
_entity_poly.type
_entity_poly.pdbx_seq_one_letter_code
_entity_poly.pdbx_strand_id
1 'polypeptide(L)'
;MTSFTIPSDSKLSEINELAFQYSELNSISFPKTLTFLGTNAFQYCESLKSVTFAAGTNLPSLGGGVFKSCTSLPTITIPSTVSSFEPSAFVYCSSLVSIIVPPSNEYYTCREGIVYTIDKLKLVCCPGGKESALIYNYIIVIKSNAFYGCSKLRDLTFEDGCKLETIEDGTFYSCTALFRVDLPTSLKTVMQNAFSGCTNLSIITFPDYALANLDYDSIFSDCTSLTTFTFGKFCALKALGVTIFSNCKKLNTINIPANCTTIRENAFKNCESLSNITFESHSMMSSLSDTAFSGCTSLMNYTIPDSYTRINSLCFGGAPSIETVNIMPNLNIESICTDAFSSFNFSLRFINIGEGTTVSNIEQFVFSNSSIETFYLNCKVSLSSYVFKNCTTLRSVYIKQISDISSTTTNFKFTKKLLSEESEYSIIPIGTFYGCTNLESVTINKRIVNISDYAFTDCSELVFIIPRSVERIGNFAFKNCFKINQVPDNVIYIGNSSFIGTSVPSVLRVRSHAKYIGSSSFMNTRVRVVYFCGSQDFSDFSPSFERGTNVIVGSNYQHNTFCGSPTFHKASNICNDIIETNFVGVDIINKRMKNDMKTHASLLLTSSYYLGLW
;
A
#
# COMPACT_ATOMS: atom_id res chain seq x y z
N MET A 1 -23.12 -52.63 2.98
CA MET A 1 -23.86 -53.67 2.20
C MET A 1 -23.12 -53.81 0.88
N THR A 2 -22.54 -54.99 0.61
CA THR A 2 -21.63 -55.17 -0.55
C THR A 2 -22.33 -55.64 -1.82
N SER A 3 -23.55 -56.19 -1.70
CA SER A 3 -24.41 -56.62 -2.79
C SER A 3 -25.88 -56.25 -2.52
N PHE A 4 -26.53 -55.63 -3.51
CA PHE A 4 -27.96 -55.33 -3.52
C PHE A 4 -28.49 -55.65 -4.93
N THR A 5 -29.46 -56.56 -5.02
CA THR A 5 -30.03 -56.99 -6.30
C THR A 5 -31.49 -56.56 -6.35
N ILE A 6 -31.86 -55.84 -7.40
CA ILE A 6 -33.25 -55.45 -7.66
C ILE A 6 -33.86 -56.52 -8.57
N PRO A 7 -34.93 -57.23 -8.15
CA PRO A 7 -35.59 -58.22 -9.00
C PRO A 7 -36.08 -57.64 -10.33
N SER A 8 -36.10 -58.43 -11.40
CA SER A 8 -36.52 -57.99 -12.73
C SER A 8 -38.00 -57.59 -12.82
N ASP A 9 -38.83 -58.12 -11.92
CA ASP A 9 -40.25 -57.81 -11.74
C ASP A 9 -40.51 -56.71 -10.69
N SER A 10 -39.45 -56.05 -10.21
CA SER A 10 -39.55 -54.97 -9.23
C SER A 10 -40.45 -53.84 -9.72
N LYS A 11 -41.24 -53.29 -8.79
CA LYS A 11 -42.06 -52.09 -8.99
C LYS A 11 -41.35 -50.80 -8.56
N LEU A 12 -40.05 -50.86 -8.30
CA LEU A 12 -39.26 -49.70 -7.91
C LEU A 12 -39.32 -48.62 -9.01
N SER A 13 -39.92 -47.49 -8.69
CA SER A 13 -40.04 -46.34 -9.59
C SER A 13 -39.06 -45.22 -9.26
N GLU A 14 -38.62 -45.11 -7.99
CA GLU A 14 -37.87 -43.96 -7.52
C GLU A 14 -36.76 -44.38 -6.54
N ILE A 15 -35.61 -43.74 -6.66
CA ILE A 15 -34.55 -43.76 -5.66
C ILE A 15 -34.30 -42.33 -5.24
N ASN A 16 -34.57 -42.03 -3.96
CA ASN A 16 -34.51 -40.68 -3.44
C ASN A 16 -33.08 -40.21 -3.18
N GLU A 17 -32.98 -38.92 -2.85
CA GLU A 17 -31.73 -38.27 -2.47
C GLU A 17 -31.00 -39.04 -1.35
N LEU A 18 -29.68 -39.16 -1.48
CA LEU A 18 -28.76 -39.82 -0.53
C LEU A 18 -29.06 -41.30 -0.21
N ALA A 19 -29.99 -41.96 -0.92
CA ALA A 19 -30.51 -43.29 -0.54
C ALA A 19 -29.44 -44.38 -0.37
N PHE A 20 -28.38 -44.34 -1.18
CA PHE A 20 -27.23 -45.26 -1.12
C PHE A 20 -25.91 -44.51 -0.89
N GLN A 21 -25.94 -43.32 -0.30
CA GLN A 21 -24.71 -42.58 -0.02
C GLN A 21 -23.75 -43.42 0.85
N TYR A 22 -22.45 -43.39 0.53
CA TYR A 22 -21.39 -44.18 1.20
C TYR A 22 -21.60 -45.70 1.17
N SER A 23 -22.44 -46.20 0.28
CA SER A 23 -22.67 -47.65 0.20
C SER A 23 -21.49 -48.39 -0.43
N GLU A 24 -21.18 -49.57 0.10
CA GLU A 24 -20.10 -50.44 -0.37
C GLU A 24 -20.52 -51.34 -1.56
N LEU A 25 -21.58 -50.95 -2.27
CA LEU A 25 -22.09 -51.73 -3.40
C LEU A 25 -21.03 -51.87 -4.49
N ASN A 26 -20.83 -53.09 -4.96
CA ASN A 26 -19.94 -53.35 -6.09
C ASN A 26 -20.63 -53.13 -7.44
N SER A 27 -21.94 -53.34 -7.50
CA SER A 27 -22.73 -53.20 -8.73
C SER A 27 -24.20 -52.91 -8.41
N ILE A 28 -24.88 -52.24 -9.33
CA ILE A 28 -26.33 -52.06 -9.30
C ILE A 28 -26.93 -52.16 -10.70
N SER A 29 -28.10 -52.81 -10.79
CA SER A 29 -28.89 -52.87 -12.02
C SER A 29 -30.30 -52.34 -11.76
N PHE A 30 -30.67 -51.27 -12.45
CA PHE A 30 -31.96 -50.61 -12.30
C PHE A 30 -33.04 -51.26 -13.17
N PRO A 31 -34.28 -51.44 -12.65
CA PRO A 31 -35.40 -52.00 -13.41
C PRO A 31 -35.96 -51.01 -14.43
N LYS A 32 -36.75 -51.50 -15.40
CA LYS A 32 -37.37 -50.66 -16.43
C LYS A 32 -38.39 -49.65 -15.88
N THR A 33 -38.91 -49.91 -14.69
CA THR A 33 -39.91 -49.08 -13.99
C THR A 33 -39.31 -47.83 -13.35
N LEU A 34 -37.98 -47.72 -13.27
CA LEU A 34 -37.31 -46.58 -12.66
C LEU A 34 -37.53 -45.31 -13.50
N THR A 35 -38.10 -44.30 -12.87
CA THR A 35 -38.41 -42.99 -13.46
C THR A 35 -37.66 -41.83 -12.79
N PHE A 36 -37.06 -42.06 -11.61
CA PHE A 36 -36.37 -41.01 -10.85
C PHE A 36 -35.11 -41.52 -10.14
N LEU A 37 -34.01 -40.78 -10.30
CA LEU A 37 -32.77 -40.91 -9.52
C LEU A 37 -32.45 -39.57 -8.84
N GLY A 38 -32.55 -39.56 -7.52
CA GLY A 38 -32.34 -38.39 -6.69
C GLY A 38 -30.89 -37.92 -6.65
N THR A 39 -30.72 -36.65 -6.26
CA THR A 39 -29.45 -36.00 -6.01
C THR A 39 -28.59 -36.81 -5.04
N ASN A 40 -27.29 -36.95 -5.33
CA ASN A 40 -26.32 -37.67 -4.49
C ASN A 40 -26.72 -39.12 -4.10
N ALA A 41 -27.67 -39.76 -4.80
CA ALA A 41 -28.22 -41.05 -4.37
C ALA A 41 -27.15 -42.15 -4.22
N PHE A 42 -26.10 -42.14 -5.04
CA PHE A 42 -24.95 -43.07 -4.98
C PHE A 42 -23.63 -42.33 -4.71
N GLN A 43 -23.68 -41.14 -4.11
CA GLN A 43 -22.46 -40.39 -3.80
C GLN A 43 -21.56 -41.19 -2.84
N TYR A 44 -20.25 -41.17 -3.06
CA TYR A 44 -19.24 -41.90 -2.28
C TYR A 44 -19.43 -43.43 -2.26
N CYS A 45 -20.11 -44.01 -3.26
CA CYS A 45 -20.07 -45.45 -3.49
C CYS A 45 -18.73 -45.85 -4.14
N GLU A 46 -17.63 -45.73 -3.41
CA GLU A 46 -16.27 -45.88 -3.94
C GLU A 46 -15.99 -47.28 -4.51
N SER A 47 -16.68 -48.32 -4.01
CA SER A 47 -16.57 -49.70 -4.49
C SER A 47 -17.40 -50.00 -5.75
N LEU A 48 -18.22 -49.05 -6.22
CA LEU A 48 -19.16 -49.27 -7.32
C LEU A 48 -18.42 -49.39 -8.66
N LYS A 49 -18.41 -50.61 -9.22
CA LYS A 49 -17.74 -50.97 -10.47
C LYS A 49 -18.67 -51.06 -11.66
N SER A 50 -19.97 -51.24 -11.44
CA SER A 50 -20.94 -51.44 -12.53
C SER A 50 -22.31 -50.84 -12.22
N VAL A 51 -22.83 -50.07 -13.16
CA VAL A 51 -24.18 -49.50 -13.14
C VAL A 51 -24.85 -49.85 -14.46
N THR A 52 -26.00 -50.54 -14.41
CA THR A 52 -26.77 -50.91 -15.60
C THR A 52 -28.23 -50.48 -15.48
N PHE A 53 -28.84 -50.15 -16.62
CA PHE A 53 -30.27 -49.84 -16.73
C PHE A 53 -30.92 -50.91 -17.61
N ALA A 54 -32.08 -51.42 -17.19
CA ALA A 54 -32.84 -52.36 -18.01
C ALA A 54 -33.26 -51.73 -19.35
N ALA A 55 -33.38 -52.55 -20.38
CA ALA A 55 -33.86 -52.08 -21.68
C ALA A 55 -35.26 -51.45 -21.56
N GLY A 56 -35.43 -50.26 -22.14
CA GLY A 56 -36.69 -49.52 -22.08
C GLY A 56 -36.91 -48.74 -20.77
N THR A 57 -35.91 -48.59 -19.91
CA THR A 57 -35.97 -47.66 -18.77
C THR A 57 -36.30 -46.24 -19.26
N ASN A 58 -37.34 -45.64 -18.69
CA ASN A 58 -37.76 -44.28 -18.98
C ASN A 58 -37.32 -43.34 -17.84
N LEU A 59 -36.06 -42.94 -17.88
CA LEU A 59 -35.45 -42.03 -16.91
C LEU A 59 -35.21 -40.67 -17.59
N PRO A 60 -36.01 -39.63 -17.29
CA PRO A 60 -35.91 -38.33 -17.95
C PRO A 60 -34.65 -37.54 -17.57
N SER A 61 -34.14 -37.76 -16.36
CA SER A 61 -32.98 -37.04 -15.83
C SER A 61 -32.11 -37.86 -14.88
N LEU A 62 -30.84 -37.45 -14.74
CA LEU A 62 -29.97 -37.91 -13.65
C LEU A 62 -29.82 -36.79 -12.62
N GLY A 63 -30.03 -37.12 -11.34
CA GLY A 63 -29.87 -36.18 -10.23
C GLY A 63 -28.46 -35.63 -10.10
N GLY A 64 -28.33 -34.41 -9.58
CA GLY A 64 -27.05 -33.77 -9.30
C GLY A 64 -26.17 -34.63 -8.40
N GLY A 65 -24.89 -34.81 -8.77
CA GLY A 65 -23.96 -35.63 -7.99
C GLY A 65 -24.37 -37.09 -7.78
N VAL A 66 -25.32 -37.63 -8.55
CA VAL A 66 -25.88 -38.98 -8.32
C VAL A 66 -24.81 -40.06 -8.17
N PHE A 67 -23.71 -40.01 -8.94
CA PHE A 67 -22.57 -40.91 -8.84
C PHE A 67 -21.29 -40.21 -8.38
N LYS A 68 -21.38 -39.04 -7.74
CA LYS A 68 -20.20 -38.28 -7.30
C LYS A 68 -19.29 -39.14 -6.42
N SER A 69 -17.99 -39.11 -6.69
CA SER A 69 -16.97 -39.91 -6.01
C SER A 69 -17.17 -41.43 -6.09
N CYS A 70 -17.82 -41.95 -7.14
CA CYS A 70 -17.76 -43.38 -7.48
C CYS A 70 -16.40 -43.70 -8.15
N THR A 71 -15.35 -43.76 -7.33
CA THR A 71 -13.95 -43.80 -7.80
C THR A 71 -13.56 -45.11 -8.50
N SER A 72 -14.33 -46.19 -8.36
CA SER A 72 -14.09 -47.47 -9.05
C SER A 72 -14.88 -47.69 -10.35
N LEU A 73 -15.78 -46.78 -10.74
CA LEU A 73 -16.66 -46.97 -11.90
C LEU A 73 -15.89 -46.68 -13.20
N PRO A 74 -15.65 -47.66 -14.10
CA PRO A 74 -14.84 -47.43 -15.30
C PRO A 74 -15.63 -46.86 -16.48
N THR A 75 -16.91 -47.23 -16.59
CA THR A 75 -17.80 -46.78 -17.65
C THR A 75 -19.26 -46.80 -17.19
N ILE A 76 -20.11 -46.00 -17.83
CA ILE A 76 -21.56 -46.02 -17.64
C ILE A 76 -22.26 -45.75 -18.96
N THR A 77 -23.38 -46.42 -19.21
CA THR A 77 -24.31 -46.07 -20.29
C THR A 77 -25.52 -45.37 -19.70
N ILE A 78 -25.79 -44.13 -20.12
CA ILE A 78 -26.99 -43.41 -19.69
C ILE A 78 -28.20 -43.86 -20.53
N PRO A 79 -29.42 -43.91 -19.97
CA PRO A 79 -30.62 -44.23 -20.75
C PRO A 79 -30.86 -43.24 -21.91
N SER A 80 -31.43 -43.71 -23.02
CA SER A 80 -31.71 -42.87 -24.19
C SER A 80 -32.74 -41.77 -23.92
N THR A 81 -33.56 -41.94 -22.87
CA THR A 81 -34.57 -40.97 -22.43
C THR A 81 -34.01 -39.82 -21.60
N VAL A 82 -32.74 -39.86 -21.21
CA VAL A 82 -32.12 -38.79 -20.41
C VAL A 82 -32.05 -37.53 -21.27
N SER A 83 -32.90 -36.57 -20.91
CA SER A 83 -33.02 -35.25 -21.53
C SER A 83 -32.23 -34.18 -20.79
N SER A 84 -31.97 -34.40 -19.50
CA SER A 84 -31.16 -33.51 -18.66
C SER A 84 -30.34 -34.29 -17.64
N PHE A 85 -29.12 -33.84 -17.38
CA PHE A 85 -28.45 -34.15 -16.13
C PHE A 85 -27.52 -33.01 -15.76
N GLU A 86 -27.36 -32.79 -14.46
CA GLU A 86 -26.33 -31.86 -13.99
C GLU A 86 -24.96 -32.46 -14.28
N PRO A 87 -24.02 -31.71 -14.89
CA PRO A 87 -22.66 -32.20 -15.10
C PRO A 87 -21.94 -32.66 -13.81
N SER A 88 -22.45 -32.22 -12.65
CA SER A 88 -22.03 -32.69 -11.32
C SER A 88 -22.22 -34.20 -11.08
N ALA A 89 -23.04 -34.89 -11.89
CA ALA A 89 -23.42 -36.29 -11.74
C ALA A 89 -22.23 -37.27 -11.59
N PHE A 90 -21.09 -36.96 -12.21
CA PHE A 90 -19.90 -37.83 -12.28
C PHE A 90 -18.63 -37.19 -11.70
N VAL A 91 -18.79 -36.14 -10.88
CA VAL A 91 -17.68 -35.43 -10.24
C VAL A 91 -16.82 -36.38 -9.39
N TYR A 92 -15.49 -36.26 -9.48
CA TYR A 92 -14.52 -37.09 -8.76
C TYR A 92 -14.58 -38.62 -9.06
N CYS A 93 -15.21 -39.03 -10.17
CA CYS A 93 -15.16 -40.42 -10.65
C CYS A 93 -13.82 -40.71 -11.35
N SER A 94 -12.74 -40.85 -10.60
CA SER A 94 -11.35 -40.91 -11.09
C SER A 94 -10.97 -42.15 -11.93
N SER A 95 -11.81 -43.19 -11.97
CA SER A 95 -11.66 -44.34 -12.88
C SER A 95 -12.57 -44.28 -14.11
N LEU A 96 -13.53 -43.35 -14.15
CA LEU A 96 -14.49 -43.26 -15.23
C LEU A 96 -13.80 -42.72 -16.48
N VAL A 97 -13.66 -43.55 -17.50
CA VAL A 97 -12.98 -43.17 -18.77
C VAL A 97 -13.95 -42.96 -19.93
N SER A 98 -15.19 -43.43 -19.80
CA SER A 98 -16.20 -43.34 -20.85
C SER A 98 -17.63 -43.28 -20.31
N ILE A 99 -18.35 -42.22 -20.69
CA ILE A 99 -19.81 -42.13 -20.59
C ILE A 99 -20.39 -42.40 -21.97
N ILE A 100 -21.22 -43.44 -22.07
CA ILE A 100 -21.83 -43.88 -23.33
C ILE A 100 -23.23 -43.29 -23.42
N VAL A 101 -23.50 -42.60 -24.53
CA VAL A 101 -24.83 -42.08 -24.87
C VAL A 101 -25.37 -42.90 -26.04
N PRO A 102 -26.54 -43.56 -25.90
CA PRO A 102 -27.14 -44.33 -26.99
C PRO A 102 -27.45 -43.45 -28.22
N PRO A 103 -27.30 -43.95 -29.46
CA PRO A 103 -27.59 -43.18 -30.67
C PRO A 103 -29.04 -42.67 -30.79
N SER A 104 -29.97 -43.28 -30.05
CA SER A 104 -31.38 -42.88 -29.99
C SER A 104 -31.65 -41.73 -29.00
N ASN A 105 -30.65 -41.23 -28.27
CA ASN A 105 -30.83 -40.07 -27.41
C ASN A 105 -30.99 -38.80 -28.26
N GLU A 106 -32.07 -38.05 -28.02
CA GLU A 106 -32.42 -36.85 -28.80
C GLU A 106 -31.73 -35.56 -28.31
N TYR A 107 -31.05 -35.61 -27.16
CA TYR A 107 -30.52 -34.43 -26.44
C TYR A 107 -29.00 -34.41 -26.36
N TYR A 108 -28.37 -35.58 -26.27
CA TYR A 108 -26.94 -35.75 -26.08
C TYR A 108 -26.34 -36.73 -27.09
N THR A 109 -25.04 -36.59 -27.31
CA THR A 109 -24.21 -37.56 -28.01
C THR A 109 -22.90 -37.73 -27.27
N CYS A 110 -22.14 -38.80 -27.56
CA CYS A 110 -20.80 -38.96 -27.01
C CYS A 110 -19.78 -39.18 -28.11
N ARG A 111 -18.57 -38.67 -27.90
CA ARG A 111 -17.39 -38.94 -28.72
C ARG A 111 -16.22 -39.21 -27.79
N GLU A 112 -15.52 -40.33 -28.01
CA GLU A 112 -14.40 -40.76 -27.14
C GLU A 112 -14.76 -40.83 -25.65
N GLY A 113 -16.03 -41.11 -25.34
CA GLY A 113 -16.56 -41.19 -23.99
C GLY A 113 -16.89 -39.85 -23.32
N ILE A 114 -16.67 -38.71 -23.99
CA ILE A 114 -17.08 -37.37 -23.53
C ILE A 114 -18.48 -37.07 -24.06
N VAL A 115 -19.33 -36.47 -23.22
CA VAL A 115 -20.71 -36.13 -23.55
C VAL A 115 -20.81 -34.70 -24.10
N TYR A 116 -21.55 -34.55 -25.20
CA TYR A 116 -21.86 -33.30 -25.86
C TYR A 116 -23.36 -33.14 -26.03
N THR A 117 -23.84 -31.93 -26.27
CA THR A 117 -25.19 -31.71 -26.80
C THR A 117 -25.36 -32.40 -28.16
N ILE A 118 -26.60 -32.71 -28.55
CA ILE A 118 -26.87 -33.41 -29.82
C ILE A 118 -26.36 -32.64 -31.05
N ASP A 119 -26.42 -31.30 -31.01
CA ASP A 119 -25.86 -30.40 -32.01
C ASP A 119 -24.33 -30.29 -31.96
N LYS A 120 -23.70 -30.90 -30.96
CA LYS A 120 -22.26 -30.92 -30.65
C LYS A 120 -21.67 -29.55 -30.29
N LEU A 121 -22.45 -28.49 -30.19
CA LEU A 121 -21.93 -27.14 -29.94
C LEU A 121 -21.47 -26.95 -28.50
N LYS A 122 -21.87 -27.82 -27.56
CA LYS A 122 -21.50 -27.74 -26.14
C LYS A 122 -20.90 -29.05 -25.63
N LEU A 123 -19.77 -28.96 -24.94
CA LEU A 123 -19.21 -30.07 -24.15
C LEU A 123 -19.88 -30.07 -22.77
N VAL A 124 -20.55 -31.18 -22.44
CA VAL A 124 -21.43 -31.28 -21.26
C VAL A 124 -20.74 -31.96 -20.08
N CYS A 125 -20.03 -33.06 -20.30
CA CYS A 125 -19.41 -33.82 -19.23
C CYS A 125 -18.23 -34.64 -19.76
N CYS A 126 -17.07 -34.47 -19.15
CA CYS A 126 -15.88 -35.27 -19.33
C CYS A 126 -15.75 -36.29 -18.20
N PRO A 127 -15.49 -37.58 -18.50
CA PRO A 127 -15.18 -38.59 -17.50
C PRO A 127 -13.94 -38.25 -16.65
N GLY A 128 -14.05 -38.35 -15.33
CA GLY A 128 -12.99 -37.95 -14.38
C GLY A 128 -11.66 -38.72 -14.49
N GLY A 129 -11.68 -39.89 -15.12
CA GLY A 129 -10.52 -40.72 -15.39
C GLY A 129 -9.82 -40.45 -16.72
N LYS A 130 -10.27 -39.49 -17.54
CA LYS A 130 -9.56 -39.14 -18.78
C LYS A 130 -8.27 -38.39 -18.47
N GLU A 131 -7.19 -38.79 -19.14
CA GLU A 131 -5.87 -38.13 -19.02
C GLU A 131 -5.71 -36.96 -20.01
N SER A 132 -6.47 -36.98 -21.11
CA SER A 132 -6.44 -35.94 -22.13
C SER A 132 -7.82 -35.64 -22.71
N ALA A 133 -8.00 -34.41 -23.19
CA ALA A 133 -9.19 -33.96 -23.91
C ALA A 133 -8.83 -32.99 -25.05
N LEU A 134 -9.49 -33.19 -26.19
CA LEU A 134 -9.42 -32.29 -27.35
C LEU A 134 -10.73 -31.50 -27.44
N ILE A 135 -10.62 -30.17 -27.44
CA ILE A 135 -11.72 -29.25 -27.71
C ILE A 135 -11.80 -29.02 -29.22
N TYR A 136 -12.79 -29.66 -29.85
CA TYR A 136 -13.03 -29.56 -31.28
C TYR A 136 -13.45 -28.15 -31.71
N ASN A 137 -13.16 -27.81 -32.96
CA ASN A 137 -13.29 -26.44 -33.47
C ASN A 137 -14.73 -25.94 -33.59
N TYR A 138 -15.72 -26.83 -33.54
CA TYR A 138 -17.14 -26.49 -33.52
C TYR A 138 -17.70 -26.23 -32.11
N ILE A 139 -16.92 -26.49 -31.05
CA ILE A 139 -17.36 -26.26 -29.67
C ILE A 139 -17.40 -24.75 -29.41
N ILE A 140 -18.55 -24.26 -28.96
CA ILE A 140 -18.77 -22.85 -28.60
C ILE A 140 -18.73 -22.67 -27.08
N VAL A 141 -19.20 -23.66 -26.32
CA VAL A 141 -19.30 -23.60 -24.86
C VAL A 141 -18.82 -24.90 -24.22
N ILE A 142 -18.02 -24.79 -23.16
CA ILE A 142 -17.82 -25.89 -22.21
C ILE A 142 -18.70 -25.61 -21.00
N LYS A 143 -19.63 -26.53 -20.71
CA LYS A 143 -20.66 -26.31 -19.70
C LYS A 143 -20.13 -26.35 -18.27
N SER A 144 -20.88 -25.77 -17.33
CA SER A 144 -20.52 -25.74 -15.92
C SER A 144 -20.17 -27.13 -15.40
N ASN A 145 -19.10 -27.22 -14.62
CA ASN A 145 -18.60 -28.46 -14.01
C ASN A 145 -18.26 -29.60 -14.99
N ALA A 146 -18.15 -29.34 -16.30
CA ALA A 146 -17.94 -30.41 -17.29
C ALA A 146 -16.67 -31.23 -17.06
N PHE A 147 -15.62 -30.64 -16.48
CA PHE A 147 -14.38 -31.31 -16.09
C PHE A 147 -14.15 -31.29 -14.57
N TYR A 148 -15.17 -30.99 -13.76
CA TYR A 148 -14.98 -30.84 -12.32
C TYR A 148 -14.44 -32.15 -11.72
N GLY A 149 -13.28 -32.05 -11.09
CA GLY A 149 -12.64 -33.16 -10.40
C GLY A 149 -12.05 -34.21 -11.35
N CYS A 150 -11.81 -33.86 -12.62
CA CYS A 150 -11.03 -34.67 -13.56
C CYS A 150 -9.54 -34.68 -13.14
N SER A 151 -9.25 -35.35 -12.01
CA SER A 151 -7.95 -35.32 -11.35
C SER A 151 -6.82 -36.00 -12.14
N LYS A 152 -7.15 -36.71 -13.23
CA LYS A 152 -6.18 -37.30 -14.16
C LYS A 152 -5.93 -36.47 -15.41
N LEU A 153 -6.75 -35.45 -15.68
CA LEU A 153 -6.63 -34.64 -16.89
C LEU A 153 -5.32 -33.85 -16.86
N ARG A 154 -4.36 -34.27 -17.67
CA ARG A 154 -3.06 -33.63 -17.82
C ARG A 154 -3.01 -32.72 -19.04
N ASP A 155 -3.57 -33.19 -20.16
CA ASP A 155 -3.45 -32.55 -21.46
C ASP A 155 -4.81 -32.05 -21.96
N LEU A 156 -4.94 -30.72 -22.07
CA LEU A 156 -6.08 -30.07 -22.70
C LEU A 156 -5.61 -29.36 -23.96
N THR A 157 -6.15 -29.75 -25.10
CA THR A 157 -5.76 -29.21 -26.42
C THR A 157 -6.96 -28.64 -27.16
N PHE A 158 -6.71 -27.68 -28.04
CA PHE A 158 -7.74 -27.03 -28.85
C PHE A 158 -7.43 -27.31 -30.32
N GLU A 159 -8.44 -27.72 -31.08
CA GLU A 159 -8.31 -27.96 -32.53
C GLU A 159 -8.12 -26.63 -33.27
N ASP A 160 -7.36 -26.66 -34.37
CA ASP A 160 -7.15 -25.48 -35.22
C ASP A 160 -8.48 -24.86 -35.68
N GLY A 161 -8.55 -23.54 -35.60
CA GLY A 161 -9.78 -22.79 -35.87
C GLY A 161 -10.83 -22.91 -34.77
N CYS A 162 -10.41 -23.21 -33.53
CA CYS A 162 -11.27 -23.27 -32.35
C CYS A 162 -12.23 -22.06 -32.26
N LYS A 163 -13.51 -22.36 -32.01
CA LYS A 163 -14.58 -21.37 -31.85
C LYS A 163 -15.09 -21.24 -30.43
N LEU A 164 -14.35 -21.77 -29.45
CA LEU A 164 -14.74 -21.74 -28.05
C LEU A 164 -14.87 -20.28 -27.59
N GLU A 165 -16.07 -19.88 -27.17
CA GLU A 165 -16.36 -18.53 -26.69
C GLU A 165 -16.46 -18.47 -25.17
N THR A 166 -16.97 -19.54 -24.53
CA THR A 166 -17.29 -19.54 -23.10
C THR A 166 -16.82 -20.81 -22.40
N ILE A 167 -16.12 -20.62 -21.28
CA ILE A 167 -15.87 -21.63 -20.25
C ILE A 167 -16.76 -21.26 -19.05
N GLU A 168 -17.77 -22.08 -18.75
CA GLU A 168 -18.74 -21.82 -17.69
C GLU A 168 -18.23 -22.17 -16.27
N ASP A 169 -19.06 -21.93 -15.26
CA ASP A 169 -18.71 -22.04 -13.84
C ASP A 169 -18.12 -23.41 -13.44
N GLY A 170 -17.02 -23.38 -12.70
CA GLY A 170 -16.39 -24.58 -12.12
C GLY A 170 -15.92 -25.62 -13.14
N THR A 171 -15.79 -25.25 -14.43
CA THR A 171 -15.54 -26.19 -15.53
C THR A 171 -14.39 -27.15 -15.22
N PHE A 172 -13.20 -26.66 -14.87
CA PHE A 172 -12.00 -27.42 -14.55
C PHE A 172 -11.68 -27.43 -13.04
N TYR A 173 -12.68 -27.17 -12.19
CA TYR A 173 -12.47 -27.14 -10.74
C TYR A 173 -11.79 -28.43 -10.25
N SER A 174 -10.71 -28.31 -9.47
CA SER A 174 -9.93 -29.45 -8.96
C SER A 174 -9.39 -30.42 -10.04
N CYS A 175 -9.08 -29.93 -11.25
CA CYS A 175 -8.27 -30.68 -12.22
C CYS A 175 -6.80 -30.71 -11.79
N THR A 176 -6.49 -31.49 -10.76
CA THR A 176 -5.19 -31.44 -10.06
C THR A 176 -3.99 -31.95 -10.87
N ALA A 177 -4.19 -32.64 -12.00
CA ALA A 177 -3.12 -33.04 -12.90
C ALA A 177 -2.84 -32.03 -14.03
N LEU A 178 -3.76 -31.09 -14.29
CA LEU A 178 -3.68 -30.18 -15.42
C LEU A 178 -2.46 -29.27 -15.27
N PHE A 179 -1.56 -29.30 -16.25
CA PHE A 179 -0.25 -28.66 -16.13
C PHE A 179 -0.16 -27.32 -16.85
N ARG A 180 -0.73 -27.24 -18.06
CA ARG A 180 -0.67 -26.07 -18.94
C ARG A 180 -1.98 -25.90 -19.70
N VAL A 181 -2.39 -24.65 -19.89
CA VAL A 181 -3.55 -24.30 -20.71
C VAL A 181 -3.20 -23.12 -21.64
N ASP A 182 -3.27 -23.37 -22.94
CA ASP A 182 -3.15 -22.36 -23.98
C ASP A 182 -4.55 -22.03 -24.52
N LEU A 183 -5.09 -20.87 -24.12
CA LEU A 183 -6.47 -20.53 -24.44
C LEU A 183 -6.60 -20.05 -25.89
N PRO A 184 -7.72 -20.34 -26.59
CA PRO A 184 -7.89 -19.94 -27.99
C PRO A 184 -8.27 -18.46 -28.13
N THR A 185 -7.98 -17.86 -29.29
CA THR A 185 -8.27 -16.44 -29.58
C THR A 185 -9.76 -16.11 -29.59
N SER A 186 -10.61 -17.10 -29.87
CA SER A 186 -12.06 -16.96 -29.84
C SER A 186 -12.65 -16.80 -28.45
N LEU A 187 -11.88 -17.11 -27.39
CA LEU A 187 -12.38 -17.14 -26.03
C LEU A 187 -12.72 -15.72 -25.55
N LYS A 188 -13.97 -15.55 -25.13
CA LYS A 188 -14.50 -14.27 -24.64
C LYS A 188 -14.68 -14.30 -23.14
N THR A 189 -15.16 -15.40 -22.58
CA THR A 189 -15.57 -15.45 -21.17
C THR A 189 -15.05 -16.69 -20.47
N VAL A 190 -14.45 -16.48 -19.30
CA VAL A 190 -14.13 -17.53 -18.33
C VAL A 190 -14.85 -17.20 -17.04
N MET A 191 -15.78 -18.07 -16.63
CA MET A 191 -16.67 -17.80 -15.50
C MET A 191 -16.11 -18.30 -14.16
N GLN A 192 -16.93 -18.21 -13.11
CA GLN A 192 -16.51 -18.34 -11.73
C GLN A 192 -15.88 -19.71 -11.46
N ASN A 193 -14.80 -19.73 -10.69
CA ASN A 193 -14.11 -20.97 -10.27
C ASN A 193 -13.61 -21.88 -11.42
N ALA A 194 -13.58 -21.41 -12.67
CA ALA A 194 -13.38 -22.29 -13.83
C ALA A 194 -12.10 -23.13 -13.77
N PHE A 195 -11.01 -22.63 -13.18
CA PHE A 195 -9.75 -23.35 -12.96
C PHE A 195 -9.36 -23.43 -11.48
N SER A 196 -10.28 -23.14 -10.56
CA SER A 196 -9.98 -23.14 -9.13
C SER A 196 -9.52 -24.52 -8.65
N GLY A 197 -8.48 -24.57 -7.82
CA GLY A 197 -7.93 -25.82 -7.30
C GLY A 197 -7.14 -26.66 -8.32
N CYS A 198 -6.80 -26.13 -9.50
CA CYS A 198 -5.86 -26.78 -10.42
C CYS A 198 -4.42 -26.69 -9.88
N THR A 199 -4.11 -27.47 -8.85
CA THR A 199 -2.88 -27.31 -8.04
C THR A 199 -1.57 -27.57 -8.78
N ASN A 200 -1.60 -28.28 -9.91
CA ASN A 200 -0.43 -28.52 -10.77
C ASN A 200 -0.36 -27.57 -11.99
N LEU A 201 -1.36 -26.69 -12.17
CA LEU A 201 -1.41 -25.77 -13.30
C LEU A 201 -0.32 -24.72 -13.12
N SER A 202 0.69 -24.77 -13.99
CA SER A 202 1.90 -23.95 -13.90
C SER A 202 1.90 -22.81 -14.91
N ILE A 203 1.26 -23.00 -16.07
CA ILE A 203 1.30 -22.04 -17.17
C ILE A 203 -0.10 -21.84 -17.75
N ILE A 204 -0.50 -20.57 -17.87
CA ILE A 204 -1.69 -20.14 -18.60
C ILE A 204 -1.31 -19.03 -19.56
N THR A 205 -1.71 -19.17 -20.83
CA THR A 205 -1.43 -18.17 -21.86
C THR A 205 -2.72 -17.76 -22.56
N PHE A 206 -2.99 -16.46 -22.59
CA PHE A 206 -3.97 -15.84 -23.47
C PHE A 206 -3.26 -15.38 -24.75
N PRO A 207 -3.82 -15.61 -25.93
CA PRO A 207 -3.20 -15.25 -27.19
C PRO A 207 -3.30 -13.74 -27.46
N ASP A 208 -2.57 -13.27 -28.47
CA ASP A 208 -2.68 -11.88 -28.95
C ASP A 208 -4.13 -11.56 -29.34
N TYR A 209 -4.56 -10.33 -29.06
CA TYR A 209 -5.92 -9.82 -29.31
C TYR A 209 -7.04 -10.54 -28.54
N ALA A 210 -6.73 -11.28 -27.48
CA ALA A 210 -7.73 -11.96 -26.66
C ALA A 210 -8.77 -10.97 -26.10
N LEU A 211 -10.06 -11.34 -26.21
CA LEU A 211 -11.21 -10.62 -25.67
C LEU A 211 -11.56 -11.11 -24.25
N ALA A 212 -10.53 -11.41 -23.44
CA ALA A 212 -10.68 -12.08 -22.17
C ALA A 212 -11.50 -11.26 -21.15
N ASN A 213 -12.68 -11.76 -20.82
CA ASN A 213 -13.45 -11.33 -19.65
C ASN A 213 -13.08 -12.20 -18.45
N LEU A 214 -12.27 -11.65 -17.55
CA LEU A 214 -11.82 -12.28 -16.30
C LEU A 214 -12.37 -11.56 -15.06
N ASP A 215 -13.55 -10.98 -15.20
CA ASP A 215 -14.21 -10.21 -14.14
C ASP A 215 -14.97 -11.08 -13.13
N TYR A 216 -14.94 -12.40 -13.30
CA TYR A 216 -15.57 -13.39 -12.42
C TYR A 216 -14.64 -13.82 -11.29
N ASP A 217 -15.24 -14.37 -10.23
CA ASP A 217 -14.51 -14.66 -9.00
C ASP A 217 -13.73 -15.98 -9.07
N SER A 218 -12.58 -16.00 -8.40
CA SER A 218 -11.81 -17.20 -8.10
C SER A 218 -11.44 -18.07 -9.30
N ILE A 219 -11.38 -17.49 -10.52
CA ILE A 219 -11.15 -18.24 -11.76
C ILE A 219 -9.92 -19.16 -11.64
N PHE A 220 -8.82 -18.64 -11.08
CA PHE A 220 -7.56 -19.36 -10.88
C PHE A 220 -7.18 -19.48 -9.39
N SER A 221 -8.16 -19.41 -8.46
CA SER A 221 -7.87 -19.57 -7.03
C SER A 221 -7.24 -20.93 -6.74
N ASP A 222 -6.31 -20.97 -5.79
CA ASP A 222 -5.63 -22.19 -5.33
C ASP A 222 -4.87 -22.96 -6.44
N CYS A 223 -4.54 -22.29 -7.55
CA CYS A 223 -3.55 -22.75 -8.52
C CYS A 223 -2.13 -22.60 -7.93
N THR A 224 -1.82 -23.37 -6.90
CA THR A 224 -0.63 -23.20 -6.05
C THR A 224 0.70 -23.37 -6.80
N SER A 225 0.70 -24.02 -7.97
CA SER A 225 1.88 -24.17 -8.84
C SER A 225 1.97 -23.14 -9.97
N LEU A 226 1.01 -22.23 -10.10
CA LEU A 226 0.99 -21.24 -11.19
C LEU A 226 2.20 -20.33 -11.08
N THR A 227 3.09 -20.39 -12.06
CA THR A 227 4.31 -19.56 -12.14
C THR A 227 4.21 -18.51 -13.23
N THR A 228 3.52 -18.84 -14.33
CA THR A 228 3.45 -18.01 -15.52
C THR A 228 2.00 -17.80 -15.93
N PHE A 229 1.57 -16.55 -15.88
CA PHE A 229 0.29 -16.10 -16.41
C PHE A 229 0.56 -14.99 -17.42
N THR A 230 0.32 -15.25 -18.70
CA THR A 230 0.69 -14.33 -19.79
C THR A 230 -0.52 -13.87 -20.57
N PHE A 231 -0.69 -12.57 -20.67
CA PHE A 231 -1.56 -11.94 -21.65
C PHE A 231 -0.78 -11.70 -22.94
N GLY A 232 -1.34 -12.13 -24.07
CA GLY A 232 -0.85 -11.75 -25.39
C GLY A 232 -1.01 -10.24 -25.63
N LYS A 233 -0.36 -9.76 -26.69
CA LYS A 233 -0.37 -8.35 -27.08
C LYS A 233 -1.79 -7.88 -27.37
N PHE A 234 -2.07 -6.61 -27.06
CA PHE A 234 -3.36 -5.97 -27.34
C PHE A 234 -4.55 -6.69 -26.69
N CYS A 235 -4.33 -7.35 -25.55
CA CYS A 235 -5.41 -7.96 -24.80
C CYS A 235 -6.45 -6.90 -24.38
N ALA A 236 -7.73 -7.19 -24.63
CA ALA A 236 -8.84 -6.29 -24.31
C ALA A 236 -9.38 -6.51 -22.88
N LEU A 237 -8.52 -6.95 -21.95
CA LEU A 237 -8.88 -7.17 -20.56
C LEU A 237 -9.40 -5.87 -19.93
N LYS A 238 -10.60 -5.94 -19.33
CA LYS A 238 -11.19 -4.82 -18.60
C LYS A 238 -10.96 -4.86 -17.11
N ALA A 239 -11.03 -6.04 -16.51
CA ALA A 239 -10.95 -6.19 -15.08
C ALA A 239 -10.46 -7.58 -14.67
N LEU A 240 -9.91 -7.64 -13.46
CA LEU A 240 -9.61 -8.87 -12.73
C LEU A 240 -10.61 -9.02 -11.58
N GLY A 241 -11.32 -10.15 -11.55
CA GLY A 241 -12.37 -10.46 -10.58
C GLY A 241 -11.88 -10.72 -9.15
N VAL A 242 -12.82 -10.92 -8.23
CA VAL A 242 -12.53 -11.14 -6.80
C VAL A 242 -11.76 -12.44 -6.63
N THR A 243 -10.72 -12.45 -5.79
CA THR A 243 -9.92 -13.66 -5.45
C THR A 243 -9.39 -14.45 -6.65
N ILE A 244 -9.30 -13.84 -7.85
CA ILE A 244 -9.01 -14.53 -9.11
C ILE A 244 -7.72 -15.37 -9.06
N PHE A 245 -6.66 -14.89 -8.42
CA PHE A 245 -5.38 -15.56 -8.20
C PHE A 245 -5.11 -15.83 -6.72
N SER A 246 -6.13 -15.88 -5.87
CA SER A 246 -5.95 -16.15 -4.43
C SER A 246 -5.16 -17.46 -4.22
N ASN A 247 -4.17 -17.44 -3.33
CA ASN A 247 -3.28 -18.56 -3.01
C ASN A 247 -2.47 -19.11 -4.21
N CYS A 248 -2.25 -18.34 -5.28
CA CYS A 248 -1.28 -18.67 -6.34
C CYS A 248 0.16 -18.47 -5.82
N LYS A 249 0.59 -19.32 -4.88
CA LYS A 249 1.80 -19.11 -4.07
C LYS A 249 3.10 -19.03 -4.85
N LYS A 250 3.16 -19.60 -6.06
CA LYS A 250 4.35 -19.56 -6.94
C LYS A 250 4.30 -18.48 -8.03
N LEU A 251 3.22 -17.70 -8.12
CA LEU A 251 3.10 -16.65 -9.13
C LEU A 251 4.11 -15.55 -8.79
N ASN A 252 5.14 -15.39 -9.62
CA ASN A 252 6.27 -14.52 -9.31
C ASN A 252 6.15 -13.12 -9.92
N THR A 253 5.51 -13.03 -11.08
CA THR A 253 5.38 -11.83 -11.88
C THR A 253 4.04 -11.81 -12.58
N ILE A 254 3.51 -10.61 -12.79
CA ILE A 254 2.37 -10.40 -13.68
C ILE A 254 2.49 -9.04 -14.38
N ASN A 255 2.19 -9.04 -15.68
CA ASN A 255 2.08 -7.82 -16.47
C ASN A 255 0.60 -7.54 -16.75
N ILE A 256 0.09 -6.43 -16.24
CA ILE A 256 -1.30 -6.01 -16.37
C ILE A 256 -1.46 -5.23 -17.70
N PRO A 257 -2.33 -5.67 -18.62
CA PRO A 257 -2.57 -4.98 -19.89
C PRO A 257 -3.08 -3.55 -19.72
N ALA A 258 -2.73 -2.67 -20.66
CA ALA A 258 -3.05 -1.23 -20.58
C ALA A 258 -4.56 -0.95 -20.47
N ASN A 259 -5.41 -1.80 -21.07
CA ASN A 259 -6.87 -1.64 -21.07
C ASN A 259 -7.55 -2.02 -19.74
N CYS A 260 -6.81 -2.61 -18.78
CA CYS A 260 -7.35 -3.03 -17.51
C CYS A 260 -7.65 -1.80 -16.63
N THR A 261 -8.92 -1.62 -16.25
CA THR A 261 -9.36 -0.48 -15.44
C THR A 261 -9.52 -0.82 -13.96
N THR A 262 -9.68 -2.12 -13.65
CA THR A 262 -10.10 -2.59 -12.33
C THR A 262 -9.36 -3.85 -11.88
N ILE A 263 -8.83 -3.83 -10.66
CA ILE A 263 -8.38 -5.03 -9.93
C ILE A 263 -9.18 -5.11 -8.63
N ARG A 264 -10.01 -6.15 -8.51
CA ARG A 264 -10.97 -6.32 -7.41
C ARG A 264 -10.36 -6.89 -6.14
N GLU A 265 -11.20 -7.04 -5.12
CA GLU A 265 -10.86 -7.48 -3.77
C GLU A 265 -10.09 -8.80 -3.79
N ASN A 266 -8.98 -8.84 -3.03
CA ASN A 266 -8.18 -10.05 -2.83
C ASN A 266 -7.67 -10.72 -4.13
N ALA A 267 -7.62 -10.01 -5.27
CA ALA A 267 -7.29 -10.59 -6.58
C ALA A 267 -5.99 -11.42 -6.56
N PHE A 268 -4.98 -11.00 -5.80
CA PHE A 268 -3.68 -11.68 -5.61
C PHE A 268 -3.42 -12.05 -4.15
N LYS A 269 -4.48 -12.27 -3.36
CA LYS A 269 -4.33 -12.59 -1.94
C LYS A 269 -3.43 -13.81 -1.73
N ASN A 270 -2.48 -13.71 -0.81
CA ASN A 270 -1.50 -14.77 -0.49
C ASN A 270 -0.68 -15.27 -1.70
N CYS A 271 -0.45 -14.43 -2.70
CA CYS A 271 0.57 -14.69 -3.72
C CYS A 271 1.97 -14.41 -3.14
N GLU A 272 2.42 -15.28 -2.24
CA GLU A 272 3.63 -15.08 -1.40
C GLU A 272 4.91 -14.88 -2.23
N SER A 273 5.01 -15.45 -3.44
CA SER A 273 6.17 -15.29 -4.34
C SER A 273 6.07 -14.08 -5.28
N LEU A 274 4.94 -13.35 -5.29
CA LEU A 274 4.74 -12.23 -6.21
C LEU A 274 5.70 -11.10 -5.82
N SER A 275 6.72 -10.90 -6.65
CA SER A 275 7.81 -9.95 -6.38
C SER A 275 7.83 -8.77 -7.33
N ASN A 276 7.15 -8.88 -8.47
CA ASN A 276 7.04 -7.81 -9.45
C ASN A 276 5.65 -7.79 -10.10
N ILE A 277 5.02 -6.63 -10.08
CA ILE A 277 3.83 -6.34 -10.86
C ILE A 277 4.12 -5.15 -11.77
N THR A 278 3.86 -5.32 -13.06
CA THR A 278 4.02 -4.25 -14.05
C THR A 278 2.68 -3.91 -14.67
N PHE A 279 2.53 -2.66 -15.06
CA PHE A 279 1.39 -2.19 -15.85
C PHE A 279 1.96 -1.72 -17.18
N GLU A 280 1.32 -2.13 -18.29
CA GLU A 280 1.71 -1.62 -19.60
C GLU A 280 1.55 -0.10 -19.68
N SER A 281 2.37 0.55 -20.50
CA SER A 281 2.31 2.01 -20.70
C SER A 281 0.94 2.46 -21.20
N HIS A 282 0.55 3.68 -20.85
CA HIS A 282 -0.80 4.22 -21.09
C HIS A 282 -1.87 3.39 -20.41
N SER A 283 -1.61 3.02 -19.15
CA SER A 283 -2.54 2.27 -18.33
C SER A 283 -3.86 3.03 -18.19
N MET A 284 -4.97 2.29 -18.20
CA MET A 284 -6.31 2.79 -17.91
C MET A 284 -6.74 2.49 -16.46
N MET A 285 -5.81 2.07 -15.60
CA MET A 285 -6.11 1.67 -14.22
C MET A 285 -6.77 2.81 -13.45
N SER A 286 -8.00 2.59 -13.00
CA SER A 286 -8.80 3.57 -12.24
C SER A 286 -9.23 3.07 -10.86
N SER A 287 -9.31 1.75 -10.68
CA SER A 287 -9.80 1.15 -9.45
C SER A 287 -8.93 -0.05 -9.05
N LEU A 288 -8.28 0.06 -7.90
CA LEU A 288 -7.49 -1.01 -7.30
C LEU A 288 -7.95 -1.17 -5.85
N SER A 289 -8.47 -2.35 -5.50
CA SER A 289 -8.90 -2.64 -4.13
C SER A 289 -7.72 -2.59 -3.17
N ASP A 290 -7.93 -2.00 -1.98
CA ASP A 290 -7.00 -1.98 -0.83
C ASP A 290 -6.61 -3.37 -0.30
N THR A 291 -7.21 -4.45 -0.78
CA THR A 291 -6.88 -5.83 -0.41
C THR A 291 -6.32 -6.65 -1.56
N ALA A 292 -6.19 -6.08 -2.76
CA ALA A 292 -5.79 -6.80 -3.97
C ALA A 292 -4.49 -7.60 -3.81
N PHE A 293 -3.50 -7.07 -3.08
CA PHE A 293 -2.19 -7.66 -2.83
C PHE A 293 -1.98 -8.07 -1.36
N SER A 294 -3.05 -8.31 -0.60
CA SER A 294 -2.95 -8.77 0.79
C SER A 294 -2.14 -10.08 0.88
N GLY A 295 -1.11 -10.12 1.74
CA GLY A 295 -0.23 -11.29 1.88
C GLY A 295 0.79 -11.48 0.75
N CYS A 296 0.94 -10.53 -0.19
CA CYS A 296 2.05 -10.49 -1.14
C CYS A 296 3.34 -10.01 -0.47
N THR A 297 3.94 -10.88 0.34
CA THR A 297 5.11 -10.53 1.19
C THR A 297 6.42 -10.36 0.42
N SER A 298 6.51 -10.86 -0.81
CA SER A 298 7.69 -10.68 -1.68
C SER A 298 7.64 -9.39 -2.51
N LEU A 299 6.51 -8.66 -2.53
CA LEU A 299 6.34 -7.46 -3.34
C LEU A 299 6.99 -6.25 -2.65
N MET A 300 8.30 -6.10 -2.84
CA MET A 300 9.10 -5.04 -2.23
C MET A 300 9.30 -3.82 -3.15
N ASN A 301 9.13 -3.99 -4.46
CA ASN A 301 9.27 -2.92 -5.45
C ASN A 301 7.95 -2.71 -6.18
N TYR A 302 7.46 -1.48 -6.21
CA TYR A 302 6.19 -1.16 -6.85
C TYR A 302 6.31 0.08 -7.73
N THR A 303 5.91 -0.05 -8.99
CA THR A 303 5.81 1.08 -9.93
C THR A 303 4.36 1.49 -10.03
N ILE A 304 4.06 2.74 -9.69
CA ILE A 304 2.71 3.27 -9.76
C ILE A 304 2.28 3.35 -11.24
N PRO A 305 1.08 2.90 -11.62
CA PRO A 305 0.52 3.10 -12.95
C PRO A 305 0.53 4.59 -13.37
N ASP A 306 0.83 4.85 -14.63
CA ASP A 306 0.88 6.21 -15.21
C ASP A 306 -0.48 6.91 -15.29
N SER A 307 -1.58 6.20 -15.00
CA SER A 307 -2.94 6.72 -14.91
C SER A 307 -3.24 7.51 -13.64
N TYR A 308 -2.46 7.33 -12.57
CA TYR A 308 -2.76 7.96 -11.28
C TYR A 308 -2.20 9.38 -11.18
N THR A 309 -3.09 10.37 -11.05
CA THR A 309 -2.71 11.75 -10.70
C THR A 309 -2.73 12.00 -9.19
N ARG A 310 -3.44 11.18 -8.42
CA ARG A 310 -3.49 11.24 -6.95
C ARG A 310 -3.02 9.92 -6.36
N ILE A 311 -2.00 9.97 -5.52
CA ILE A 311 -1.42 8.78 -4.87
C ILE A 311 -2.02 8.66 -3.48
N ASN A 312 -2.85 7.64 -3.26
CA ASN A 312 -3.47 7.30 -1.97
C ASN A 312 -3.26 5.81 -1.66
N SER A 313 -3.81 5.32 -0.54
CA SER A 313 -3.65 3.92 -0.10
C SER A 313 -4.11 2.90 -1.15
N LEU A 314 -5.13 3.24 -1.95
CA LEU A 314 -5.69 2.37 -2.98
C LEU A 314 -4.71 2.10 -4.13
N CYS A 315 -3.76 3.00 -4.40
CA CYS A 315 -2.77 2.83 -5.47
C CYS A 315 -1.83 1.63 -5.27
N PHE A 316 -1.78 1.05 -4.07
CA PHE A 316 -0.83 -0.01 -3.70
C PHE A 316 -1.51 -1.33 -3.32
N GLY A 317 -2.84 -1.37 -3.36
CA GLY A 317 -3.66 -2.55 -3.14
C GLY A 317 -3.37 -3.37 -1.87
N GLY A 318 -2.91 -2.73 -0.79
CA GLY A 318 -2.66 -3.38 0.50
C GLY A 318 -1.44 -4.30 0.56
N ALA A 319 -0.47 -4.13 -0.34
CA ALA A 319 0.79 -4.87 -0.27
C ALA A 319 1.55 -4.52 1.03
N PRO A 320 1.91 -5.51 1.88
CA PRO A 320 2.41 -5.25 3.23
C PRO A 320 3.90 -4.95 3.33
N SER A 321 4.67 -5.15 2.25
CA SER A 321 6.14 -5.24 2.32
C SER A 321 6.85 -4.36 1.29
N ILE A 322 6.17 -3.35 0.73
CA ILE A 322 6.80 -2.42 -0.22
C ILE A 322 7.89 -1.63 0.51
N GLU A 323 9.10 -1.66 -0.07
CA GLU A 323 10.27 -0.89 0.37
C GLU A 323 10.61 0.25 -0.61
N THR A 324 10.33 0.05 -1.90
CA THR A 324 10.62 1.00 -2.97
C THR A 324 9.36 1.32 -3.78
N VAL A 325 9.02 2.60 -3.85
CA VAL A 325 7.96 3.12 -4.71
C VAL A 325 8.60 3.88 -5.88
N ASN A 326 8.25 3.51 -7.11
CA ASN A 326 8.70 4.17 -8.33
C ASN A 326 7.55 4.94 -8.98
N ILE A 327 7.79 6.22 -9.26
CA ILE A 327 6.90 7.09 -10.03
C ILE A 327 7.60 7.37 -11.36
N MET A 328 6.95 7.02 -12.47
CA MET A 328 7.53 7.16 -13.81
C MET A 328 7.87 8.63 -14.15
N PRO A 329 8.80 8.88 -15.09
CA PRO A 329 9.13 10.21 -15.60
C PRO A 329 7.95 10.92 -16.28
N ASN A 330 8.01 12.25 -16.34
CA ASN A 330 7.07 13.13 -17.06
C ASN A 330 5.59 12.99 -16.63
N LEU A 331 5.33 12.62 -15.37
CA LEU A 331 3.98 12.57 -14.81
C LEU A 331 3.60 13.88 -14.11
N ASN A 332 2.30 14.15 -14.02
CA ASN A 332 1.76 15.26 -13.25
C ASN A 332 0.95 14.72 -12.08
N ILE A 333 1.59 14.65 -10.91
CA ILE A 333 0.96 14.20 -9.67
C ILE A 333 0.34 15.43 -8.99
N GLU A 334 -0.98 15.42 -8.87
CA GLU A 334 -1.75 16.44 -8.16
C GLU A 334 -1.51 16.38 -6.65
N SER A 335 -1.53 15.19 -6.05
CA SER A 335 -1.36 15.03 -4.61
C SER A 335 -0.78 13.67 -4.24
N ILE A 336 0.12 13.67 -3.25
CA ILE A 336 0.41 12.48 -2.44
C ILE A 336 -0.40 12.62 -1.15
N CYS A 337 -1.40 11.74 -1.00
CA CYS A 337 -2.42 11.85 0.04
C CYS A 337 -1.97 11.31 1.39
N THR A 338 -2.62 11.80 2.46
CA THR A 338 -2.30 11.49 3.87
C THR A 338 -2.16 9.99 4.16
N ASP A 339 -2.93 9.15 3.46
CA ASP A 339 -3.02 7.70 3.64
C ASP A 339 -2.15 6.90 2.67
N ALA A 340 -1.42 7.55 1.75
CA ALA A 340 -0.73 6.95 0.61
C ALA A 340 0.07 5.69 0.95
N PHE A 341 0.87 5.76 2.02
CA PHE A 341 1.79 4.69 2.39
C PHE A 341 1.37 3.96 3.68
N SER A 342 0.13 4.14 4.14
CA SER A 342 -0.33 3.68 5.46
C SER A 342 -0.17 2.18 5.71
N SER A 343 -0.24 1.33 4.69
CA SER A 343 -0.10 -0.14 4.80
C SER A 343 1.33 -0.64 4.95
N PHE A 344 2.34 0.15 4.55
CA PHE A 344 3.75 -0.26 4.52
C PHE A 344 4.72 0.85 4.93
N ASN A 345 4.24 1.89 5.62
CA ASN A 345 5.03 3.09 5.88
C ASN A 345 6.35 2.78 6.61
N PHE A 346 6.31 1.84 7.56
CA PHE A 346 7.48 1.41 8.32
C PHE A 346 8.52 0.65 7.50
N SER A 347 8.14 0.04 6.38
CA SER A 347 9.06 -0.64 5.45
C SER A 347 9.52 0.25 4.30
N LEU A 348 8.84 1.38 4.03
CA LEU A 348 9.20 2.30 2.95
C LEU A 348 10.60 2.91 3.18
N ARG A 349 11.53 2.66 2.25
CA ARG A 349 12.92 3.16 2.28
C ARG A 349 13.23 4.12 1.15
N PHE A 350 12.61 3.91 -0.02
CA PHE A 350 12.89 4.68 -1.23
C PHE A 350 11.61 5.13 -1.92
N ILE A 351 11.58 6.40 -2.30
CA ILE A 351 10.60 6.96 -3.23
C ILE A 351 11.32 7.59 -4.42
N ASN A 352 11.28 6.90 -5.55
CA ASN A 352 11.97 7.29 -6.77
C ASN A 352 11.01 8.07 -7.66
N ILE A 353 11.21 9.38 -7.75
CA ILE A 353 10.40 10.27 -8.59
C ILE A 353 11.16 10.54 -9.88
N GLY A 354 10.63 10.03 -11.00
CA GLY A 354 11.26 10.14 -12.32
C GLY A 354 11.47 11.59 -12.78
N GLU A 355 12.45 11.78 -13.67
CA GLU A 355 12.76 13.11 -14.21
C GLU A 355 11.55 13.72 -14.93
N GLY A 356 11.39 15.04 -14.84
CA GLY A 356 10.28 15.76 -15.44
C GLY A 356 8.93 15.59 -14.72
N THR A 357 8.85 14.70 -13.73
CA THR A 357 7.62 14.52 -12.94
C THR A 357 7.41 15.68 -11.96
N THR A 358 6.18 16.16 -11.88
CA THR A 358 5.77 17.22 -10.94
C THR A 358 4.86 16.65 -9.85
N VAL A 359 4.99 17.18 -8.64
CA VAL A 359 4.12 16.88 -7.50
C VAL A 359 3.58 18.20 -6.97
N SER A 360 2.28 18.43 -7.12
CA SER A 360 1.67 19.72 -6.74
C SER A 360 1.48 19.85 -5.23
N ASN A 361 1.12 18.76 -4.55
CA ASN A 361 0.86 18.76 -3.11
C ASN A 361 1.33 17.45 -2.42
N ILE A 362 1.87 17.58 -1.22
CA ILE A 362 2.13 16.48 -0.29
C ILE A 362 1.35 16.77 0.99
N GLU A 363 0.40 15.90 1.29
CA GLU A 363 -0.51 16.07 2.43
C GLU A 363 0.15 15.76 3.77
N GLN A 364 -0.57 16.00 4.86
CA GLN A 364 -0.05 15.81 6.21
C GLN A 364 0.32 14.36 6.47
N PHE A 365 1.35 14.12 7.29
CA PHE A 365 1.75 12.80 7.76
C PHE A 365 2.12 11.74 6.70
N VAL A 366 2.20 12.09 5.41
CA VAL A 366 2.46 11.15 4.30
C VAL A 366 3.65 10.22 4.57
N PHE A 367 4.77 10.76 5.06
CA PHE A 367 5.97 9.98 5.39
C PHE A 367 6.15 9.77 6.90
N SER A 368 5.13 10.06 7.73
CA SER A 368 5.29 10.05 9.19
C SER A 368 5.67 8.66 9.73
N ASN A 369 6.79 8.57 10.45
CA ASN A 369 7.40 7.32 10.95
C ASN A 369 7.90 6.37 9.84
N SER A 370 8.09 6.87 8.62
CA SER A 370 8.68 6.08 7.55
C SER A 370 10.16 5.82 7.76
N SER A 371 10.67 4.76 7.12
CA SER A 371 12.08 4.37 7.13
C SER A 371 12.87 4.95 5.95
N ILE A 372 12.39 6.04 5.34
CA ILE A 372 13.08 6.67 4.22
C ILE A 372 14.42 7.26 4.66
N GLU A 373 15.45 7.09 3.85
CA GLU A 373 16.79 7.63 4.15
C GLU A 373 17.06 8.95 3.46
N THR A 374 16.53 9.12 2.24
CA THR A 374 16.70 10.32 1.42
C THR A 374 15.40 10.67 0.73
N PHE A 375 15.12 11.97 0.63
CA PHE A 375 13.99 12.47 -0.17
C PHE A 375 14.47 13.49 -1.19
N TYR A 376 14.18 13.23 -2.47
CA TYR A 376 14.56 14.11 -3.57
C TYR A 376 13.34 14.47 -4.42
N LEU A 377 13.04 15.77 -4.52
CA LEU A 377 11.94 16.29 -5.33
C LEU A 377 12.37 17.52 -6.11
N ASN A 378 12.54 17.37 -7.43
CA ASN A 378 13.03 18.44 -8.31
C ASN A 378 11.92 19.31 -8.93
N CYS A 379 10.84 19.57 -8.19
CA CYS A 379 9.74 20.43 -8.63
C CYS A 379 9.29 21.40 -7.54
N LYS A 380 8.42 22.34 -7.91
CA LYS A 380 7.68 23.17 -6.96
C LYS A 380 6.56 22.33 -6.34
N VAL A 381 6.39 22.39 -5.02
CA VAL A 381 5.42 21.56 -4.27
C VAL A 381 4.80 22.31 -3.10
N SER A 382 3.52 22.09 -2.83
CA SER A 382 2.85 22.47 -1.58
C SER A 382 3.09 21.38 -0.53
N LEU A 383 3.60 21.74 0.65
CA LEU A 383 3.82 20.79 1.75
C LEU A 383 2.89 21.09 2.91
N SER A 384 2.13 20.10 3.34
CA SER A 384 1.33 20.21 4.57
C SER A 384 2.19 20.07 5.84
N SER A 385 1.55 20.20 7.00
CA SER A 385 2.21 20.02 8.30
C SER A 385 2.64 18.57 8.52
N TYR A 386 3.73 18.35 9.25
CA TYR A 386 4.17 17.03 9.73
C TYR A 386 4.45 15.96 8.66
N VAL A 387 4.78 16.36 7.43
CA VAL A 387 5.04 15.44 6.29
C VAL A 387 6.06 14.35 6.62
N PHE A 388 7.20 14.70 7.24
CA PHE A 388 8.28 13.79 7.61
C PHE A 388 8.38 13.54 9.12
N LYS A 389 7.29 13.72 9.88
CA LYS A 389 7.33 13.55 11.34
C LYS A 389 7.91 12.18 11.73
N ASN A 390 8.85 12.16 12.66
CA ASN A 390 9.51 10.97 13.21
C ASN A 390 10.18 10.06 12.16
N CYS A 391 10.62 10.59 11.01
CA CYS A 391 11.47 9.83 10.08
C CYS A 391 12.89 9.73 10.64
N THR A 392 13.10 8.83 11.60
CA THR A 392 14.37 8.73 12.34
C THR A 392 15.54 8.26 11.48
N THR A 393 15.27 7.63 10.33
CA THR A 393 16.28 7.19 9.34
C THR A 393 16.62 8.26 8.30
N LEU A 394 15.80 9.32 8.19
CA LEU A 394 15.95 10.35 7.15
C LEU A 394 17.22 11.16 7.41
N ARG A 395 18.14 11.16 6.44
CA ARG A 395 19.43 11.86 6.50
C ARG A 395 19.48 13.10 5.63
N SER A 396 18.85 13.08 4.46
CA SER A 396 18.92 14.21 3.53
C SER A 396 17.61 14.47 2.80
N VAL A 397 17.31 15.74 2.62
CA VAL A 397 16.12 16.21 1.92
C VAL A 397 16.50 17.28 0.91
N TYR A 398 16.10 17.07 -0.34
CA TYR A 398 16.18 18.06 -1.40
C TYR A 398 14.78 18.33 -1.96
N ILE A 399 14.35 19.59 -1.90
CA ILE A 399 13.11 20.05 -2.51
C ILE A 399 13.43 21.31 -3.31
N LYS A 400 13.18 21.30 -4.63
CA LYS A 400 13.50 22.46 -5.48
C LYS A 400 12.83 23.73 -4.99
N GLN A 401 11.54 23.70 -4.68
CA GLN A 401 10.81 24.85 -4.17
C GLN A 401 9.54 24.44 -3.40
N ILE A 402 9.27 25.11 -2.28
CA ILE A 402 7.98 24.99 -1.59
C ILE A 402 7.09 26.15 -2.02
N SER A 403 5.89 25.85 -2.54
CA SER A 403 4.83 26.82 -2.82
C SER A 403 4.04 27.16 -1.56
N ASP A 404 3.60 28.41 -1.46
CA ASP A 404 2.79 28.87 -0.33
C ASP A 404 1.46 28.11 -0.26
N ILE A 405 1.04 27.75 0.96
CA ILE A 405 -0.31 27.25 1.21
C ILE A 405 -1.16 28.45 1.57
N SER A 406 -2.09 28.80 0.69
CA SER A 406 -3.04 29.91 0.90
C SER A 406 -4.07 29.65 2.01
N SER A 407 -3.98 28.54 2.77
CA SER A 407 -4.97 28.17 3.77
C SER A 407 -4.37 27.48 5.01
N THR A 408 -4.26 28.26 6.10
CA THR A 408 -4.82 28.01 7.46
C THR A 408 -3.90 28.46 8.62
N THR A 409 -4.52 29.26 9.50
CA THR A 409 -4.32 29.45 10.96
C THR A 409 -3.11 30.13 11.58
N THR A 410 -2.15 30.72 10.87
CA THR A 410 -1.29 31.72 11.54
C THR A 410 -1.90 33.12 11.39
N ASN A 411 -2.55 33.61 12.46
CA ASN A 411 -3.01 34.99 12.69
C ASN A 411 -1.88 36.06 12.64
N PHE A 412 -0.81 35.81 11.90
CA PHE A 412 0.36 36.65 11.80
C PHE A 412 0.10 37.81 10.84
N LYS A 413 -0.61 38.83 11.33
CA LYS A 413 -0.96 40.08 10.61
C LYS A 413 0.24 40.83 9.98
N PHE A 414 1.49 40.45 10.25
CA PHE A 414 2.69 41.09 9.68
C PHE A 414 3.09 40.58 8.29
N THR A 415 2.64 39.40 7.83
CA THR A 415 2.93 38.93 6.46
C THR A 415 2.23 39.78 5.40
N LYS A 416 1.06 40.36 5.69
CA LYS A 416 0.30 41.17 4.73
C LYS A 416 1.07 42.37 4.15
N LYS A 417 2.10 42.88 4.84
CA LYS A 417 2.93 44.00 4.37
C LYS A 417 4.09 43.58 3.44
N LEU A 418 4.41 42.29 3.36
CA LEU A 418 5.38 41.71 2.40
C LEU A 418 4.71 40.98 1.23
N LEU A 419 3.38 40.84 1.23
CA LEU A 419 2.58 40.30 0.12
C LEU A 419 2.45 41.28 -1.06
N SER A 420 3.48 42.09 -1.35
CA SER A 420 3.55 42.81 -2.63
C SER A 420 3.74 41.79 -3.76
N GLU A 421 2.95 41.93 -4.81
CA GLU A 421 2.48 40.88 -5.75
C GLU A 421 3.53 40.12 -6.59
N GLU A 422 4.84 40.19 -6.33
CA GLU A 422 5.86 39.61 -7.24
C GLU A 422 6.98 38.76 -6.61
N SER A 423 7.03 38.58 -5.28
CA SER A 423 8.11 37.80 -4.66
C SER A 423 7.68 36.39 -4.23
N GLU A 424 8.15 35.36 -4.94
CA GLU A 424 8.02 33.94 -4.53
C GLU A 424 8.88 33.67 -3.27
N TYR A 425 8.24 33.53 -2.11
CA TYR A 425 8.88 33.08 -0.87
C TYR A 425 8.47 31.63 -0.54
N SER A 426 9.29 30.96 0.26
CA SER A 426 9.01 29.61 0.76
C SER A 426 8.81 29.60 2.27
N ILE A 427 7.85 28.80 2.72
CA ILE A 427 7.56 28.52 4.12
C ILE A 427 7.92 27.06 4.38
N ILE A 428 8.67 26.80 5.45
CA ILE A 428 8.77 25.43 5.98
C ILE A 428 7.57 25.23 6.91
N PRO A 429 6.64 24.30 6.59
CA PRO A 429 5.42 24.10 7.36
C PRO A 429 5.65 23.63 8.80
N ILE A 430 4.55 23.59 9.56
CA ILE A 430 4.57 23.19 10.96
C ILE A 430 5.04 21.74 11.06
N GLY A 431 6.03 21.50 11.91
CA GLY A 431 6.48 20.15 12.27
C GLY A 431 7.00 19.30 11.11
N THR A 432 7.34 19.88 9.95
CA THR A 432 7.70 19.15 8.73
C THR A 432 8.73 18.05 8.98
N PHE A 433 9.76 18.31 9.80
CA PHE A 433 10.83 17.37 10.15
C PHE A 433 10.87 17.05 11.65
N TYR A 434 9.77 17.26 12.38
CA TYR A 434 9.71 16.98 13.82
C TYR A 434 10.21 15.55 14.12
N GLY A 435 11.19 15.39 15.02
CA GLY A 435 11.71 14.09 15.44
C GLY A 435 12.60 13.37 14.42
N CYS A 436 13.07 14.04 13.35
CA CYS A 436 14.03 13.45 12.41
C CYS A 436 15.46 13.51 12.98
N THR A 437 15.76 12.65 13.95
CA THR A 437 17.00 12.73 14.75
C THR A 437 18.29 12.60 13.94
N ASN A 438 18.27 11.82 12.86
CA ASN A 438 19.43 11.60 11.97
C ASN A 438 19.45 12.52 10.75
N LEU A 439 18.57 13.52 10.66
CA LEU A 439 18.54 14.45 9.53
C LEU A 439 19.82 15.29 9.54
N GLU A 440 20.68 15.10 8.55
CA GLU A 440 21.97 15.76 8.42
C GLU A 440 21.85 17.07 7.62
N SER A 441 21.04 17.08 6.55
CA SER A 441 20.93 18.23 5.65
C SER A 441 19.53 18.41 5.05
N VAL A 442 19.14 19.67 4.85
CA VAL A 442 17.94 20.07 4.11
C VAL A 442 18.30 21.17 3.13
N THR A 443 18.00 20.92 1.85
CA THR A 443 18.23 21.86 0.75
C THR A 443 16.90 22.27 0.13
N ILE A 444 16.60 23.57 0.18
CA ILE A 444 15.44 24.19 -0.48
C ILE A 444 15.96 25.41 -1.27
N ASN A 445 15.88 25.38 -2.60
CA ASN A 445 16.64 26.29 -3.49
C ASN A 445 16.08 27.72 -3.63
N LYS A 446 15.11 28.12 -2.80
CA LYS A 446 14.43 29.42 -2.90
C LYS A 446 14.40 30.15 -1.55
N ARG A 447 14.01 31.42 -1.60
CA ARG A 447 14.03 32.36 -0.47
C ARG A 447 13.07 31.89 0.64
N ILE A 448 13.60 31.20 1.65
CA ILE A 448 12.83 30.84 2.86
C ILE A 448 12.62 32.10 3.69
N VAL A 449 11.38 32.44 4.00
CA VAL A 449 11.01 33.62 4.81
C VAL A 449 10.45 33.22 6.19
N ASN A 450 9.80 32.06 6.28
CA ASN A 450 9.21 31.57 7.52
C ASN A 450 9.59 30.11 7.76
N ILE A 451 10.09 29.84 8.96
CA ILE A 451 10.26 28.49 9.50
C ILE A 451 9.20 28.33 10.59
N SER A 452 8.22 27.48 10.35
CA SER A 452 7.03 27.38 11.20
C SER A 452 7.31 26.68 12.53
N ASP A 453 6.30 26.64 13.39
CA ASP A 453 6.38 26.01 14.70
C ASP A 453 6.76 24.53 14.55
N TYR A 454 7.63 24.05 15.42
CA TYR A 454 8.11 22.66 15.47
C TYR A 454 8.86 22.15 14.23
N ALA A 455 9.15 22.99 13.22
CA ALA A 455 9.62 22.58 11.90
C ALA A 455 10.79 21.58 11.92
N PHE A 456 11.77 21.76 12.81
CA PHE A 456 12.95 20.92 12.99
C PHE A 456 13.15 20.45 14.44
N THR A 457 12.12 20.46 15.29
CA THR A 457 12.27 20.00 16.68
C THR A 457 12.89 18.60 16.71
N ASP A 458 13.89 18.41 17.58
CA ASP A 458 14.62 17.15 17.79
C ASP A 458 15.40 16.64 16.56
N CYS A 459 15.76 17.52 15.61
CA CYS A 459 16.71 17.22 14.53
C CYS A 459 18.17 17.38 15.03
N SER A 460 18.64 16.45 15.85
CA SER A 460 19.94 16.53 16.55
C SER A 460 21.16 16.61 15.62
N GLU A 461 21.12 15.91 14.48
CA GLU A 461 22.24 15.83 13.54
C GLU A 461 22.25 16.95 12.48
N LEU A 462 21.24 17.83 12.49
CA LEU A 462 20.98 18.79 11.41
C LEU A 462 22.01 19.90 11.34
N VAL A 463 22.75 19.92 10.23
CA VAL A 463 23.58 21.04 9.83
C VAL A 463 22.77 21.90 8.86
N PHE A 464 22.21 23.00 9.36
CA PHE A 464 21.38 23.90 8.57
C PHE A 464 21.78 25.36 8.76
N ILE A 465 22.24 25.97 7.67
CA ILE A 465 22.54 27.40 7.61
C ILE A 465 21.21 28.13 7.41
N ILE A 466 20.62 28.63 8.50
CA ILE A 466 19.38 29.42 8.42
C ILE A 466 19.60 30.62 7.48
N PRO A 467 18.86 30.72 6.35
CA PRO A 467 19.10 31.79 5.37
C PRO A 467 18.84 33.19 5.93
N ARG A 468 19.59 34.20 5.46
CA ARG A 468 19.39 35.62 5.82
C ARG A 468 18.03 36.18 5.42
N SER A 469 17.31 35.48 4.56
CA SER A 469 15.95 35.84 4.16
C SER A 469 14.88 35.45 5.18
N VAL A 470 15.22 34.64 6.18
CA VAL A 470 14.27 34.19 7.21
C VAL A 470 13.94 35.37 8.14
N GLU A 471 12.67 35.72 8.18
CA GLU A 471 12.13 36.80 9.00
C GLU A 471 11.36 36.27 10.23
N ARG A 472 10.84 35.04 10.14
CA ARG A 472 10.10 34.38 11.22
C ARG A 472 10.65 32.99 11.51
N ILE A 473 10.89 32.74 12.79
CA ILE A 473 11.19 31.42 13.36
C ILE A 473 10.11 31.10 14.39
N GLY A 474 9.42 30.00 14.19
CA GLY A 474 8.27 29.58 15.00
C GLY A 474 8.63 29.05 16.38
N ASN A 475 7.59 28.75 17.16
CA ASN A 475 7.75 28.13 18.48
C ASN A 475 8.43 26.77 18.34
N PHE A 476 9.41 26.46 19.19
CA PHE A 476 10.15 25.19 19.21
C PHE A 476 10.85 24.81 17.89
N ALA A 477 10.96 25.73 16.93
CA ALA A 477 11.34 25.40 15.55
C ALA A 477 12.67 24.64 15.43
N PHE A 478 13.67 24.98 16.24
CA PHE A 478 14.99 24.32 16.30
C PHE A 478 15.31 23.75 17.69
N LYS A 479 14.28 23.42 18.49
CA LYS A 479 14.48 22.78 19.80
C LYS A 479 15.34 21.52 19.62
N ASN A 480 16.38 21.38 20.45
CA ASN A 480 17.33 20.26 20.47
C ASN A 480 18.08 20.02 19.13
N CYS A 481 18.23 21.04 18.29
CA CYS A 481 19.08 20.99 17.10
C CYS A 481 20.53 21.37 17.47
N PHE A 482 21.31 20.41 17.98
CA PHE A 482 22.61 20.68 18.61
C PHE A 482 23.66 21.31 17.68
N LYS A 483 23.55 21.11 16.36
CA LYS A 483 24.49 21.65 15.37
C LYS A 483 24.08 23.01 14.78
N ILE A 484 22.93 23.55 15.16
CA ILE A 484 22.53 24.91 14.79
C ILE A 484 23.36 25.90 15.60
N ASN A 485 24.19 26.68 14.92
CA ASN A 485 25.20 27.56 15.52
C ASN A 485 25.09 29.01 15.06
N GLN A 486 23.97 29.41 14.48
CA GLN A 486 23.74 30.78 14.04
C GLN A 486 22.25 31.14 14.12
N VAL A 487 22.00 32.42 14.41
CA VAL A 487 20.69 33.06 14.25
C VAL A 487 20.86 34.14 13.18
N PRO A 488 20.02 34.21 12.14
CA PRO A 488 20.16 35.25 11.14
C PRO A 488 19.91 36.64 11.76
N ASP A 489 20.75 37.60 11.41
CA ASP A 489 20.62 38.98 11.89
C ASP A 489 19.27 39.62 11.53
N ASN A 490 18.64 39.19 10.42
CA ASN A 490 17.42 39.76 9.85
C ASN A 490 16.09 39.25 10.47
N VAL A 491 16.16 38.37 11.47
CA VAL A 491 14.93 37.78 12.05
C VAL A 491 14.13 38.85 12.79
N ILE A 492 12.84 38.95 12.46
CA ILE A 492 11.88 39.88 13.06
C ILE A 492 11.16 39.21 14.24
N TYR A 493 10.87 37.91 14.12
CA TYR A 493 10.11 37.14 15.11
C TYR A 493 10.82 35.83 15.45
N ILE A 494 11.14 35.66 16.73
CA ILE A 494 11.72 34.45 17.31
C ILE A 494 10.69 33.86 18.28
N GLY A 495 10.13 32.69 17.96
CA GLY A 495 9.10 32.04 18.77
C GLY A 495 9.60 31.46 20.08
N ASN A 496 8.66 31.11 20.96
CA ASN A 496 8.94 30.51 22.27
C ASN A 496 9.78 29.24 22.13
N SER A 497 10.83 29.10 22.96
CA SER A 497 11.70 27.93 23.00
C SER A 497 12.28 27.52 21.64
N SER A 498 12.41 28.46 20.70
CA SER A 498 12.78 28.19 19.31
C SER A 498 14.20 27.64 19.15
N PHE A 499 15.16 28.07 19.98
CA PHE A 499 16.56 27.67 19.94
C PHE A 499 17.01 26.92 21.20
N ILE A 500 16.08 26.39 22.00
CA ILE A 500 16.43 25.65 23.22
C ILE A 500 17.32 24.45 22.88
N GLY A 501 18.44 24.29 23.59
CA GLY A 501 19.36 23.17 23.36
C GLY A 501 20.13 23.23 22.03
N THR A 502 20.29 24.42 21.43
CA THR A 502 21.13 24.63 20.24
C THR A 502 22.55 25.10 20.61
N SER A 503 23.47 25.09 19.65
CA SER A 503 24.84 25.61 19.80
C SER A 503 25.00 27.06 19.34
N VAL A 504 23.94 27.88 19.43
CA VAL A 504 24.01 29.33 19.16
C VAL A 504 25.16 29.95 19.96
N PRO A 505 25.99 30.83 19.34
CA PRO A 505 27.22 31.34 19.93
C PRO A 505 26.99 32.11 21.22
N SER A 506 28.07 32.30 21.99
CA SER A 506 28.03 33.02 23.26
C SER A 506 27.62 34.48 23.14
N VAL A 507 27.81 35.06 21.97
CA VAL A 507 27.41 36.42 21.62
C VAL A 507 26.25 36.36 20.64
N LEU A 508 25.08 36.85 21.06
CA LEU A 508 23.89 37.00 20.22
C LEU A 508 23.71 38.48 19.86
N ARG A 509 23.62 38.80 18.56
CA ARG A 509 23.31 40.15 18.09
C ARG A 509 21.86 40.21 17.65
N VAL A 510 21.06 40.99 18.37
CA VAL A 510 19.67 41.29 18.02
C VAL A 510 19.62 42.67 17.37
N ARG A 511 19.20 42.73 16.12
CA ARG A 511 19.12 43.98 15.35
C ARG A 511 17.85 44.76 15.71
N SER A 512 17.84 46.07 15.43
CA SER A 512 16.78 47.01 15.84
C SER A 512 15.38 46.70 15.29
N HIS A 513 15.28 45.96 14.18
CA HIS A 513 14.00 45.53 13.60
C HIS A 513 13.37 44.27 14.22
N ALA A 514 14.04 43.62 15.18
CA ALA A 514 13.42 42.54 15.93
C ALA A 514 12.20 43.07 16.71
N LYS A 515 11.08 42.34 16.63
CA LYS A 515 9.80 42.73 17.27
C LYS A 515 9.34 41.77 18.35
N TYR A 516 9.79 40.52 18.29
CA TYR A 516 9.36 39.50 19.23
C TYR A 516 10.47 38.48 19.50
N ILE A 517 10.73 38.25 20.79
CA ILE A 517 11.60 37.18 21.28
C ILE A 517 10.79 36.40 22.32
N GLY A 518 10.45 35.17 21.98
CA GLY A 518 9.56 34.34 22.79
C GLY A 518 10.20 33.84 24.08
N SER A 519 9.35 33.46 25.04
CA SER A 519 9.77 32.86 26.30
C SER A 519 10.70 31.67 26.07
N SER A 520 11.77 31.60 26.85
CA SER A 520 12.75 30.52 26.85
C SER A 520 13.46 30.27 25.51
N SER A 521 13.43 31.23 24.57
CA SER A 521 13.95 31.05 23.20
C SER A 521 15.38 30.53 23.15
N PHE A 522 16.24 30.95 24.07
CA PHE A 522 17.67 30.63 24.11
C PHE A 522 18.09 29.91 25.40
N MET A 523 17.15 29.22 26.07
CA MET A 523 17.49 28.38 27.24
C MET A 523 18.36 27.19 26.82
N ASN A 524 19.22 26.72 27.72
CA ASN A 524 20.19 25.65 27.46
C ASN A 524 21.06 25.91 26.21
N THR A 525 21.36 27.17 25.90
CA THR A 525 22.31 27.56 24.85
C THR A 525 23.62 28.10 25.43
N ARG A 526 24.58 28.40 24.56
CA ARG A 526 25.85 29.03 24.96
C ARG A 526 25.75 30.55 25.12
N VAL A 527 24.61 31.17 24.84
CA VAL A 527 24.43 32.64 24.91
C VAL A 527 24.76 33.13 26.32
N ARG A 528 25.68 34.11 26.40
CA ARG A 528 26.09 34.79 27.64
C ARG A 528 26.05 36.30 27.51
N VAL A 529 26.15 36.82 26.27
CA VAL A 529 26.08 38.25 25.97
C VAL A 529 25.08 38.46 24.85
N VAL A 530 24.14 39.40 25.04
CA VAL A 530 23.18 39.81 24.03
C VAL A 530 23.40 41.28 23.72
N TYR A 531 23.55 41.62 22.44
CA TYR A 531 23.64 43.02 21.97
C TYR A 531 22.33 43.44 21.32
N PHE A 532 21.77 44.57 21.76
CA PHE A 532 20.58 45.16 21.15
C PHE A 532 20.71 46.67 20.96
N CYS A 533 20.52 47.17 19.73
CA CYS A 533 20.68 48.59 19.40
C CYS A 533 19.40 49.21 18.83
N GLY A 534 18.25 48.68 19.20
CA GLY A 534 16.94 49.25 18.88
C GLY A 534 16.31 49.96 20.07
N SER A 535 15.13 50.55 19.81
CA SER A 535 14.29 51.21 20.82
C SER A 535 13.02 50.41 21.15
N GLN A 536 12.83 49.24 20.53
CA GLN A 536 11.68 48.37 20.78
C GLN A 536 11.71 47.90 22.23
N ASP A 537 10.61 48.05 22.95
CA ASP A 537 10.48 47.59 24.33
C ASP A 537 10.33 46.06 24.40
N PHE A 538 11.20 45.43 25.21
CA PHE A 538 11.18 44.01 25.55
C PHE A 538 11.11 43.76 27.07
N SER A 539 10.78 44.77 27.88
CA SER A 539 10.80 44.67 29.36
C SER A 539 9.76 43.70 29.90
N ASP A 540 8.59 43.66 29.25
CA ASP A 540 7.44 42.84 29.69
C ASP A 540 7.46 41.41 29.12
N PHE A 541 8.49 41.09 28.32
CA PHE A 541 8.62 39.78 27.71
C PHE A 541 9.17 38.79 28.74
N SER A 542 8.62 37.56 28.73
CA SER A 542 9.08 36.49 29.60
C SER A 542 10.56 36.16 29.40
N PRO A 543 11.24 35.64 30.44
CA PRO A 543 12.65 35.28 30.36
C PRO A 543 12.99 34.44 29.14
N SER A 544 13.94 34.92 28.33
CA SER A 544 14.36 34.25 27.08
C SER A 544 15.76 33.62 27.15
N PHE A 545 16.55 34.01 28.15
CA PHE A 545 17.96 33.65 28.30
C PHE A 545 18.23 33.04 29.67
N GLU A 546 19.38 32.35 29.79
CA GLU A 546 19.85 31.82 31.06
C GLU A 546 20.10 32.91 32.10
N ARG A 547 19.92 32.57 33.38
CA ARG A 547 20.23 33.46 34.50
C ARG A 547 21.71 33.86 34.43
N GLY A 548 21.99 35.16 34.47
CA GLY A 548 23.35 35.70 34.36
C GLY A 548 23.78 36.07 32.94
N THR A 549 22.88 36.00 31.95
CA THR A 549 23.12 36.57 30.61
C THR A 549 23.20 38.10 30.71
N ASN A 550 24.28 38.68 30.20
CA ASN A 550 24.47 40.12 30.14
C ASN A 550 23.83 40.69 28.88
N VAL A 551 22.85 41.59 29.03
CA VAL A 551 22.25 42.28 27.89
C VAL A 551 22.85 43.68 27.77
N ILE A 552 23.57 43.96 26.69
CA ILE A 552 24.16 45.26 26.41
C ILE A 552 23.28 45.98 25.39
N VAL A 553 22.77 47.14 25.77
CA VAL A 553 21.82 47.93 24.98
C VAL A 553 22.43 49.27 24.57
N GLY A 554 22.03 49.77 23.39
CA GLY A 554 22.39 51.12 22.95
C GLY A 554 21.68 52.22 23.74
N SER A 555 22.09 53.48 23.56
CA SER A 555 21.49 54.63 24.23
C SER A 555 20.01 54.85 23.88
N ASN A 556 19.54 54.29 22.78
CA ASN A 556 18.14 54.38 22.34
C ASN A 556 17.19 53.45 23.10
N TYR A 557 17.70 52.45 23.83
CA TYR A 557 16.87 51.59 24.68
C TYR A 557 16.66 52.28 26.03
N GLN A 558 15.41 52.42 26.48
CA GLN A 558 15.06 53.20 27.69
C GLN A 558 14.65 52.34 28.90
N HIS A 559 14.69 51.01 28.76
CA HIS A 559 14.17 50.07 29.77
C HIS A 559 15.30 49.36 30.50
N ASN A 560 15.11 49.08 31.79
CA ASN A 560 16.13 48.43 32.63
C ASN A 560 16.20 46.91 32.43
N THR A 561 15.18 46.31 31.82
CA THR A 561 15.09 44.88 31.54
C THR A 561 14.91 44.61 30.05
N PHE A 562 15.39 43.45 29.61
CA PHE A 562 15.26 42.94 28.25
C PHE A 562 15.00 41.43 28.35
N CYS A 563 13.78 40.99 28.00
CA CYS A 563 13.35 39.60 28.11
C CYS A 563 13.73 38.95 29.47
N GLY A 564 13.37 39.62 30.56
CA GLY A 564 13.64 39.19 31.94
C GLY A 564 15.08 39.34 32.44
N SER A 565 16.03 39.79 31.61
CA SER A 565 17.43 40.01 32.00
C SER A 565 17.74 41.49 32.24
N PRO A 566 18.62 41.85 33.20
CA PRO A 566 19.04 43.23 33.40
C PRO A 566 19.87 43.75 32.22
N THR A 567 19.74 45.04 31.93
CA THR A 567 20.43 45.70 30.80
C THR A 567 21.60 46.58 31.25
N PHE A 568 22.60 46.68 30.38
CA PHE A 568 23.78 47.52 30.53
C PHE A 568 23.87 48.49 29.36
N HIS A 569 23.71 49.80 29.62
CA HIS A 569 23.69 50.81 28.55
C HIS A 569 25.10 51.18 28.11
N LYS A 570 25.31 51.28 26.79
CA LYS A 570 26.48 51.91 26.17
C LYS A 570 26.06 53.15 25.38
N ALA A 571 26.99 54.10 25.23
CA ALA A 571 26.75 55.35 24.52
C ALA A 571 26.57 55.19 22.99
N SER A 572 27.05 54.09 22.40
CA SER A 572 26.89 53.82 20.96
C SER A 572 25.58 53.11 20.64
N ASN A 573 24.95 53.50 19.53
CA ASN A 573 23.77 52.85 18.94
C ASN A 573 24.10 51.95 17.75
N ILE A 574 25.38 51.71 17.46
CA ILE A 574 25.81 50.86 16.37
C ILE A 574 26.20 49.50 16.93
N CYS A 575 25.43 48.45 16.61
CA CYS A 575 25.66 47.09 17.13
C CYS A 575 27.01 46.47 16.73
N ASN A 576 27.65 46.99 15.68
CA ASN A 576 29.00 46.59 15.29
C ASN A 576 30.09 47.35 16.06
N ASP A 577 29.81 48.55 16.57
CA ASP A 577 30.73 49.37 17.38
C ASP A 577 30.80 48.88 18.83
N ILE A 578 29.87 48.00 19.22
CA ILE A 578 29.95 47.32 20.50
C ILE A 578 30.98 46.20 20.38
N ILE A 579 32.25 46.58 20.48
CA ILE A 579 33.39 45.68 20.47
C ILE A 579 33.25 44.70 21.64
N GLU A 580 33.69 43.45 21.42
CA GLU A 580 34.01 42.46 22.45
C GLU A 580 35.13 43.01 23.36
N THR A 581 34.84 44.05 24.14
CA THR A 581 35.76 44.52 25.16
C THR A 581 35.76 43.45 26.23
N ASN A 582 36.79 42.59 26.19
CA ASN A 582 37.18 41.60 27.17
C ASN A 582 36.46 41.76 28.52
N PHE A 583 35.58 40.81 28.85
CA PHE A 583 34.92 40.67 30.16
C PHE A 583 35.91 40.39 31.32
N VAL A 584 37.21 40.68 31.15
CA VAL A 584 38.24 40.69 32.20
C VAL A 584 38.03 41.85 33.20
N GLY A 585 37.25 42.87 32.83
CA GLY A 585 36.98 44.02 33.69
C GLY A 585 36.03 43.76 34.87
N VAL A 586 35.14 42.75 34.77
CA VAL A 586 34.18 42.44 35.85
C VAL A 586 34.89 41.81 37.05
N ASP A 587 35.97 41.07 36.83
CA ASP A 587 36.83 40.57 37.92
C ASP A 587 37.62 41.67 38.62
N ILE A 588 37.95 42.76 37.92
CA ILE A 588 38.64 43.93 38.50
C ILE A 588 37.67 44.79 39.32
N ILE A 589 36.42 44.94 38.87
CA ILE A 589 35.36 45.65 39.62
C ILE A 589 34.94 44.84 40.85
N ASN A 590 34.79 43.50 40.73
CA ASN A 590 34.52 42.63 41.86
C ASN A 590 35.70 42.57 42.85
N LYS A 591 36.96 42.64 42.38
CA LYS A 591 38.14 42.79 43.27
C LYS A 591 38.21 44.16 43.95
N ARG A 592 37.84 45.24 43.27
CA ARG A 592 37.80 46.59 43.87
C ARG A 592 36.68 46.71 44.90
N MET A 593 35.49 46.19 44.63
CA MET A 593 34.38 46.16 45.60
C MET A 593 34.68 45.26 46.82
N LYS A 594 35.37 44.12 46.64
CA LYS A 594 35.86 43.30 47.76
C LYS A 594 36.96 43.97 48.59
N ASN A 595 37.77 44.83 47.98
CA ASN A 595 38.81 45.58 48.70
C ASN A 595 38.23 46.81 49.43
N ASP A 596 37.26 47.51 48.86
CA ASP A 596 36.58 48.65 49.51
C ASP A 596 35.68 48.23 50.68
N MET A 597 35.08 47.02 50.63
CA MET A 597 34.38 46.43 51.77
C MET A 597 35.31 45.96 52.90
N LYS A 598 36.59 45.65 52.60
CA LYS A 598 37.57 45.28 53.63
C LYS A 598 38.16 46.48 54.37
N THR A 599 38.23 47.66 53.75
CA THR A 599 38.68 48.89 54.40
C THR A 599 37.61 49.57 55.25
N HIS A 600 36.32 49.31 55.02
CA HIS A 600 35.22 49.87 55.83
C HIS A 600 34.72 48.94 56.96
N ALA A 601 35.23 47.70 57.05
CA ALA A 601 34.82 46.73 58.07
C ALA A 601 35.71 46.71 59.34
N SER A 602 36.64 47.67 59.51
CA SER A 602 37.50 47.76 60.70
C SER A 602 36.94 48.63 61.83
N LEU A 603 35.66 49.03 61.79
CA LEU A 603 35.08 49.96 62.78
C LEU A 603 33.85 49.46 63.55
N LEU A 604 33.36 48.24 63.32
CA LEU A 604 32.22 47.70 64.08
C LEU A 604 32.43 46.22 64.44
N LEU A 605 33.33 46.00 65.40
CA LEU A 605 33.33 44.82 66.27
C LEU A 605 32.69 45.23 67.60
N THR A 606 31.45 44.80 67.86
CA THR A 606 31.02 44.34 69.19
C THR A 606 29.76 43.48 69.05
N SER A 607 29.88 42.21 69.49
CA SER A 607 28.85 41.30 70.05
C SER A 607 27.50 41.17 69.31
N SER A 608 26.94 40.00 69.01
CA SER A 608 27.06 38.69 69.64
C SER A 608 26.08 37.74 68.92
N TYR A 609 26.55 36.51 68.72
CA TYR A 609 25.80 35.24 68.84
C TYR A 609 24.72 34.79 67.83
N TYR A 610 24.85 33.49 67.51
CA TYR A 610 23.88 32.47 67.06
C TYR A 610 23.62 32.21 65.55
N LEU A 611 24.39 31.24 65.03
CA LEU A 611 24.01 30.01 64.30
C LEU A 611 22.71 29.94 63.46
N GLY A 612 22.86 29.42 62.24
CA GLY A 612 21.84 28.63 61.54
C GLY A 612 22.13 28.40 60.06
N LEU A 613 22.78 27.27 59.72
CA LEU A 613 22.68 26.59 58.40
C LEU A 613 21.18 26.26 58.16
N TRP A 614 20.59 26.32 56.96
CA TRP A 614 20.93 25.74 55.66
C TRP A 614 20.35 26.58 54.51
#